data_AF-A0A9D4G9J4-F1
#
_entry.id   AF-A0A9D4G9J4-F1
#
_cell.length_a   1.000
_cell.length_b   1.000
_cell.length_c   1.000
_cell.angle_alpha   90.00
_cell.angle_beta   90.00
_cell.angle_gamma   90.00
#
_symmetry.space_group_name_H-M   'P 1'
#
loop_
_entity.id
_entity.type
_entity.pdbx_description
1 polymer ?
#
loop_
_entity_poly.entity_id
_entity_poly.type
_entity_poly.pdbx_seq_one_letter_code
_entity_poly.pdbx_strand_id
1 'polypeptide(L)' 'MENVPLYNHLPAISDLNECMSNTTEDVCLHEGQCINTKGSFICQCMNGWSGKICEIGEWQEI' A
#
# COMPACT_ATOMS: atom_id res chain seq x y z
N MET A 1 37.06 -0.06 2.61
CA MET A 1 36.11 -0.49 1.56
C MET A 1 34.75 -0.41 2.20
N GLU A 2 33.92 0.47 1.66
CA GLU A 2 32.83 1.13 2.39
C GLU A 2 31.84 0.15 3.02
N ASN A 3 31.43 0.50 4.25
CA ASN A 3 30.59 -0.26 5.16
C ASN A 3 29.16 -0.45 4.62
N VAL A 4 28.69 -1.71 4.63
CA VAL A 4 27.33 -2.28 4.43
C VAL A 4 26.23 -1.38 3.82
N PRO A 5 25.70 -1.68 2.62
CA PRO A 5 24.42 -1.12 2.18
C PRO A 5 23.25 -1.97 2.72
N LEU A 6 22.39 -1.30 3.51
CA LEU A 6 21.18 -1.77 4.18
C LEU A 6 20.02 -2.11 3.21
N TYR A 7 20.21 -3.00 2.25
CA TYR A 7 19.09 -3.59 1.49
C TYR A 7 19.57 -4.79 0.69
N ASN A 8 19.61 -5.96 1.33
CA ASN A 8 19.48 -7.21 0.57
C ASN A 8 18.12 -7.15 -0.14
N HIS A 9 18.12 -6.81 -1.43
CA HIS A 9 16.95 -6.92 -2.30
C HIS A 9 16.73 -8.41 -2.54
N LEU A 10 16.03 -9.02 -1.58
CA LEU A 10 15.68 -10.44 -1.54
C LEU A 10 15.05 -10.89 -2.86
N PRO A 11 15.39 -12.10 -3.35
CA PRO A 11 14.81 -12.66 -4.56
C PRO A 11 13.33 -12.93 -4.33
N ALA A 12 12.51 -12.70 -5.35
CA ALA A 12 11.06 -12.82 -5.35
C ALA A 12 10.52 -14.22 -4.93
N ILE A 13 10.40 -14.53 -3.63
CA ILE A 13 9.88 -15.83 -3.17
C ILE A 13 8.71 -15.74 -2.16
N SER A 14 8.37 -14.58 -1.64
CA SER A 14 7.01 -14.38 -1.13
C SER A 14 6.59 -12.95 -1.42
N ASP A 15 5.78 -12.80 -2.45
CA ASP A 15 4.90 -11.65 -2.54
C ASP A 15 4.04 -11.66 -1.28
N LEU A 16 4.38 -10.82 -0.31
CA LEU A 16 3.59 -10.70 0.91
C LEU A 16 2.31 -10.03 0.45
N ASN A 17 1.19 -10.75 0.47
CA ASN A 17 -0.08 -10.13 0.11
C ASN A 17 -0.44 -9.13 1.20
N GLU A 18 -0.11 -7.85 0.99
CA GLU A 18 -0.38 -6.81 1.96
C GLU A 18 -1.89 -6.65 2.20
N CYS A 19 -2.72 -6.96 1.19
CA CYS A 19 -4.18 -6.99 1.33
C CYS A 19 -4.70 -8.10 2.25
N MET A 20 -3.87 -9.09 2.61
CA MET A 20 -4.21 -10.17 3.55
C MET A 20 -3.46 -10.04 4.89
N SER A 21 -2.75 -8.94 5.12
CA SER A 21 -2.05 -8.71 6.39
C SER A 21 -3.06 -8.56 7.54
N ASN A 22 -3.11 -9.56 8.43
CA ASN A 22 -3.98 -9.58 9.61
C ASN A 22 -3.55 -8.59 10.71
N THR A 23 -2.51 -7.81 10.44
CA THR A 23 -1.93 -6.85 11.37
C THR A 23 -1.79 -5.53 10.65
N THR A 24 -2.35 -4.50 11.29
CA THR A 24 -2.40 -3.07 10.93
C THR A 24 -3.44 -2.73 9.88
N GLU A 25 -4.57 -2.21 10.36
CA GLU A 25 -5.49 -1.24 9.72
C GLU A 25 -5.67 -1.38 8.20
N ASP A 26 -6.89 -1.67 7.74
CA ASP A 26 -7.29 -1.80 6.33
C ASP A 26 -6.35 -1.03 5.38
N VAL A 27 -5.55 -1.76 4.60
CA VAL A 27 -4.46 -1.20 3.75
C VAL A 27 -4.93 -0.05 2.87
N CYS A 28 -6.20 -0.06 2.49
CA CYS A 28 -6.87 1.02 1.79
C CYS A 28 -7.97 1.59 2.70
N LEU A 29 -7.90 2.88 2.97
CA LEU A 29 -8.87 3.61 3.79
C LEU A 29 -10.15 3.89 3.00
N HIS A 30 -11.20 4.30 3.72
CA HIS A 30 -12.45 4.80 3.16
C HIS A 30 -13.09 3.84 2.14
N GLU A 31 -13.10 2.55 2.47
CA GLU A 31 -13.66 1.47 1.64
C GLU A 31 -12.95 1.31 0.28
N GLY A 32 -11.69 1.75 0.18
CA GLY A 32 -10.85 1.48 -0.99
C GLY A 32 -10.59 -0.02 -1.17
N GLN A 33 -10.58 -0.47 -2.43
CA GLN A 33 -10.31 -1.87 -2.75
C GLN A 33 -8.80 -2.11 -2.86
N CYS A 34 -8.26 -2.99 -2.02
CA CYS A 34 -6.85 -3.42 -2.10
C CYS A 34 -6.64 -4.45 -3.21
N ILE A 35 -5.67 -4.19 -4.08
CA ILE A 35 -5.24 -5.06 -5.17
C ILE A 35 -3.76 -5.39 -4.96
N ASN A 36 -3.48 -6.65 -4.64
CA ASN A 36 -2.13 -7.13 -4.45
C ASN A 36 -1.37 -7.18 -5.79
N THR A 37 -0.11 -6.76 -5.81
CA THR A 37 0.75 -6.75 -7.00
C THR A 37 2.13 -7.31 -6.69
N LYS A 38 2.86 -7.79 -7.70
CA LYS A 38 4.18 -8.37 -7.45
C LYS A 38 5.16 -7.33 -6.88
N GLY A 39 5.47 -7.43 -5.60
CA GLY A 39 6.37 -6.55 -4.85
C GLY A 39 5.71 -5.32 -4.23
N SER A 40 4.38 -5.16 -4.29
CA SER A 40 3.65 -4.05 -3.66
C SER A 40 2.12 -4.25 -3.71
N PHE A 41 1.34 -3.21 -3.41
CA PHE A 41 -0.11 -3.19 -3.58
C PHE A 41 -0.59 -1.90 -4.25
N ILE A 42 -1.83 -1.93 -4.75
CA ILE A 42 -2.54 -0.77 -5.28
C ILE A 42 -3.89 -0.66 -4.56
N CYS A 43 -4.23 0.54 -4.11
CA CYS A 43 -5.56 0.85 -3.62
C CYS A 43 -6.40 1.49 -4.72
N GLN A 44 -7.53 0.87 -5.05
CA GLN A 44 -8.55 1.47 -5.90
C GLN A 44 -9.52 2.25 -5.00
N CYS A 45 -9.39 3.57 -5.01
CA CYS A 45 -10.16 4.45 -4.14
C CYS A 45 -11.60 4.67 -4.62
N MET A 46 -12.48 4.87 -3.64
CA MET A 46 -13.85 5.32 -3.88
C MET A 46 -13.88 6.77 -4.37
N ASN A 47 -14.98 7.16 -5.03
CA ASN A 47 -15.12 8.51 -5.56
C ASN A 47 -14.96 9.58 -4.46
N GLY A 48 -14.16 10.61 -4.73
CA GLY A 48 -13.83 11.65 -3.76
C GLY A 48 -12.68 11.29 -2.80
N TRP A 49 -12.04 10.13 -2.97
CA TRP A 49 -10.83 9.75 -2.23
C TRP A 49 -9.66 9.49 -3.18
N SER A 50 -8.46 9.85 -2.76
CA SER A 50 -7.21 9.67 -3.50
C SER A 50 -6.03 9.47 -2.52
N GLY A 51 -4.81 9.37 -3.04
CA GLY A 51 -3.63 9.01 -2.26
C GLY A 51 -3.26 7.54 -2.39
N LYS A 52 -2.13 7.15 -1.79
CA LYS A 52 -1.59 5.78 -1.95
C LYS A 52 -2.50 4.74 -1.31
N ILE A 53 -3.15 5.12 -0.23
CA ILE A 53 -4.02 4.28 0.59
C ILE A 53 -5.41 4.91 0.73
N CYS A 54 -5.81 5.79 -0.19
CA CYS A 54 -7.09 6.51 -0.15
C CYS A 54 -7.24 7.44 1.07
N GLU A 55 -6.14 8.01 1.57
CA GLU A 55 -6.08 8.88 2.74
C GLU A 55 -6.50 10.34 2.46
N ILE A 56 -6.54 10.76 1.20
CA ILE A 56 -6.83 12.13 0.79
C ILE A 56 -8.28 12.21 0.36
N GLY A 57 -9.11 12.93 1.12
CA GLY A 57 -10.49 13.23 0.73
C GLY A 57 -10.59 14.55 -0.03
N GLU A 58 -11.32 14.58 -1.14
CA GLU A 58 -11.60 15.80 -1.91
C GLU A 58 -12.76 16.63 -1.33
N TRP A 59 -13.09 16.46 -0.05
CA TRP A 59 -14.06 17.27 0.69
C TRP A 59 -13.42 18.41 1.48
N GLN A 60 -12.30 18.94 1.01
CA GLN A 60 -11.85 20.25 1.46
C GLN A 60 -12.37 21.28 0.46
N GLU A 61 -13.24 22.17 0.98
CA GLU A 61 -13.87 23.34 0.36
C GLU A 61 -15.33 23.17 -0.07
N ILE A 62 -16.23 23.16 0.94
CA ILE A 62 -17.31 24.16 1.06
C ILE A 62 -17.60 24.48 2.53
#